data_AF-A0A1I7XSW9-F1
#
_entry.id   AF-A0A1I7XSW9-F1
#
_cell.length_a   1.000
_cell.length_b   1.000
_cell.length_c   1.000
_cell.angle_alpha   90.00
_cell.angle_beta   90.00
_cell.angle_gamma   90.00
#
_symmetry.space_group_name_H-M   'P 1'
#
loop_
_entity.id
_entity.type
_entity.pdbx_description
1 polymer ?
#
loop_
_entity_poly.entity_id
_entity_poly.type
_entity_poly.pdbx_seq_one_letter_code
_entity_poly.pdbx_strand_id
1 'polypeptide(L)'
;MWKDIPEQHEQQFSIQNSLSLNADAICSKLQQNNVMTVARRSVEGQELLYHSIKYTNNIFVLSELKIHQGSSALTLSLKSRHVQAIANMNEMYQIILNN
;
A
#
# COMPACT_ATOMS: atom_id res chain seq x y z
N MET A 1 -8.13 -11.21 10.21
CA MET A 1 -8.33 -10.58 8.88
C MET A 1 -7.08 -10.63 8.00
N TRP A 2 -5.87 -10.24 8.45
CA TRP A 2 -4.64 -10.47 7.65
C TRP A 2 -4.13 -11.92 7.66
N LYS A 3 -4.14 -12.57 8.83
CA LYS A 3 -3.76 -14.00 9.00
C LYS A 3 -4.74 -15.00 8.38
N ASP A 4 -5.92 -14.52 7.99
CA ASP A 4 -7.01 -15.37 7.47
C ASP A 4 -6.99 -15.48 5.94
N ILE A 5 -6.32 -14.53 5.27
CA ILE A 5 -6.17 -14.56 3.81
C ILE A 5 -4.91 -15.38 3.50
N PRO A 6 -5.00 -16.41 2.64
CA PRO A 6 -3.84 -17.21 2.25
C PRO A 6 -2.78 -16.32 1.58
N GLU A 7 -1.50 -16.58 1.84
CA GLU A 7 -0.37 -15.88 1.21
C GLU A 7 -0.38 -16.02 -0.32
N GLN A 8 -1.06 -17.04 -0.87
CA GLN A 8 -1.30 -17.15 -2.32
C GLN A 8 -2.10 -15.98 -2.91
N HIS A 9 -2.84 -15.23 -2.08
CA HIS A 9 -3.52 -14.00 -2.48
C HIS A 9 -2.82 -12.75 -1.95
N GLU A 10 -1.55 -12.87 -1.57
CA GLU A 10 -0.66 -11.74 -1.34
C GLU A 10 0.16 -11.53 -2.60
N GLN A 11 0.13 -10.33 -3.16
CA GLN A 11 1.06 -9.93 -4.22
C GLN A 11 1.89 -8.77 -3.74
N GLN A 12 3.20 -8.90 -3.97
CA GLN A 12 4.15 -7.84 -3.72
C GLN A 12 4.53 -7.18 -5.05
N PHE A 13 4.56 -5.86 -5.03
CA PHE A 13 4.90 -5.02 -6.16
C PHE A 13 6.00 -4.04 -5.74
N SER A 14 6.88 -3.72 -6.68
CA SER A 14 7.90 -2.69 -6.49
C SER A 14 7.47 -1.43 -7.24
N ILE A 15 7.20 -0.37 -6.49
CA ILE A 15 6.80 0.94 -7.01
C ILE A 15 8.01 1.86 -6.98
N GLN A 16 8.29 2.53 -8.09
CA GLN A 16 9.34 3.56 -8.14
C GLN A 16 8.74 4.90 -7.73
N ASN A 17 9.18 5.42 -6.58
CA ASN A 17 8.90 6.75 -6.08
C ASN A 17 9.80 7.77 -6.78
N SER A 18 9.41 8.18 -7.98
CA SER A 18 10.11 9.22 -8.74
C SER A 18 10.09 10.57 -8.00
N LEU A 19 9.06 10.82 -7.20
CA LEU A 19 8.84 12.07 -6.48
C LEU A 19 9.54 12.14 -5.12
N SER A 20 10.27 11.10 -4.70
CA SER A 20 10.91 11.01 -3.36
C SER A 20 9.94 11.39 -2.23
N LEU A 21 8.67 11.03 -2.36
CA LEU A 21 7.64 11.31 -1.37
C LEU A 21 7.95 10.56 -0.07
N ASN A 22 7.87 11.28 1.06
CA ASN A 22 7.96 10.71 2.39
C ASN A 22 6.67 9.94 2.74
N ALA A 23 6.74 9.07 3.75
CA ALA A 23 5.59 8.29 4.21
C ALA A 23 4.36 9.14 4.51
N ASP A 24 4.56 10.34 5.07
CA ASP A 24 3.48 11.27 5.40
C ASP A 24 2.75 11.79 4.15
N ALA A 25 3.50 12.19 3.12
CA ALA A 25 2.93 12.67 1.86
C ALA A 25 2.16 11.56 1.13
N ILE A 26 2.70 10.33 1.16
CA ILE A 26 2.03 9.16 0.61
C ILE A 26 0.75 8.85 1.38
N CYS A 27 0.82 8.81 2.71
CA CYS A 27 -0.33 8.61 3.59
C CYS A 27 -1.43 9.63 3.31
N SER A 28 -1.09 10.91 3.19
CA SER A 28 -2.05 11.98 2.90
C SER A 28 -2.74 11.79 1.55
N LYS A 29 -1.97 11.52 0.49
CA LYS A 29 -2.50 11.23 -0.84
C LYS A 29 -3.38 9.98 -0.87
N LEU A 30 -2.96 8.91 -0.21
CA LEU A 30 -3.74 7.68 -0.07
C LEU A 30 -5.05 7.93 0.68
N GLN A 31 -5.00 8.69 1.77
CA GLN A 31 -6.19 9.05 2.55
C GLN A 31 -7.20 9.86 1.74
N GLN A 32 -6.75 10.73 0.83
CA GLN A 32 -7.62 11.42 -0.12
C GLN A 32 -8.31 10.49 -1.13
N ASN A 33 -7.77 9.30 -1.34
CA ASN A 33 -8.28 8.27 -2.25
C ASN A 33 -9.02 7.13 -1.51
N ASN A 34 -9.59 7.43 -0.33
CA ASN A 34 -10.31 6.47 0.51
C ASN A 34 -9.46 5.30 1.03
N VAL A 35 -8.13 5.45 1.05
CA VAL A 35 -7.21 4.46 1.62
C VAL A 35 -6.88 4.88 3.06
N MET A 36 -7.38 4.13 4.04
CA MET A 36 -7.20 4.50 5.44
C MET A 36 -5.92 3.88 6.01
N THR A 37 -5.02 4.70 6.51
CA THR A 37 -3.82 4.24 7.23
C THR A 37 -4.21 3.68 8.59
N VAL A 38 -3.97 2.40 8.79
CA VAL A 38 -4.29 1.68 10.04
C VAL A 38 -3.12 1.72 10.99
N ALA A 39 -1.90 1.58 10.48
CA ALA A 39 -0.69 1.63 11.29
C ALA A 39 0.48 2.19 10.49
N ARG A 40 1.42 2.80 11.20
CA ARG A 40 2.71 3.26 10.66
C ARG A 40 3.80 2.81 11.61
N ARG A 41 4.88 2.29 11.06
CA ARG A 41 6.02 1.78 11.83
C ARG A 41 7.31 2.21 11.16
N SER A 42 8.12 2.96 11.88
CA SER A 42 9.46 3.32 11.43
C SER A 42 10.44 2.28 12.00
N VAL A 43 11.20 1.61 11.13
CA VAL A 43 12.15 0.53 11.48
C VAL A 43 13.48 0.81 10.80
N GLU A 44 14.54 1.07 11.58
CA GLU A 44 15.94 1.16 11.09
C GLU A 44 16.13 2.05 9.84
N GLY A 45 15.48 3.21 9.77
CA GLY A 45 15.55 4.10 8.60
C GLY A 45 14.63 3.68 7.44
N GLN A 46 13.66 2.82 7.68
CA GLN A 46 12.60 2.45 6.74
C GLN A 46 11.25 2.78 7.36
N GLU A 47 10.28 3.17 6.55
CA GLU A 47 8.91 3.37 7.00
C GLU A 47 8.01 2.30 6.42
N LEU A 48 7.33 1.57 7.30
CA LEU A 48 6.32 0.59 6.97
C LEU A 48 4.95 1.18 7.30
N LEU A 49 4.11 1.32 6.28
CA LEU A 49 2.77 1.86 6.38
C LEU A 49 1.77 0.74 6.09
N TYR A 50 0.81 0.56 6.97
CA TYR A 50 -0.26 -0.40 6.83
C TYR A 50 -1.54 0.34 6.52
N HIS A 51 -2.21 -0.02 5.43
CA HIS A 51 -3.47 0.57 5.03
C HIS A 51 -4.56 -0.48 4.88
N SER A 52 -5.79 -0.01 5.03
CA SER A 52 -6.99 -0.77 4.78
C SER A 52 -7.89 0.02 3.86
N ILE A 53 -8.30 -0.63 2.77
CA ILE A 53 -9.29 -0.11 1.84
C ILE A 53 -10.56 -0.94 1.97
N LYS A 54 -11.70 -0.24 2.08
CA LYS A 54 -13.02 -0.85 2.03
C LYS A 54 -13.69 -0.49 0.71
N TYR A 55 -13.96 -1.48 -0.12
CA TYR A 55 -14.76 -1.34 -1.33
C TYR A 55 -16.26 -1.34 -1.01
N THR A 56 -17.05 -0.81 -1.95
CA THR A 56 -18.51 -0.75 -1.89
C THR A 56 -19.19 -2.13 -1.79
N ASN A 57 -18.54 -3.20 -2.26
CA ASN A 57 -19.03 -4.58 -2.17
C ASN A 57 -18.69 -5.30 -0.85
N ASN A 58 -18.47 -4.57 0.25
CA ASN A 58 -17.97 -5.14 1.52
C ASN A 58 -16.63 -5.90 1.39
N ILE A 59 -15.87 -5.66 0.32
CA ILE A 59 -14.54 -6.24 0.14
C ILE A 59 -13.54 -5.37 0.88
N PHE A 60 -12.68 -6.02 1.67
CA PHE A 60 -11.58 -5.38 2.35
C PHE A 60 -10.28 -5.77 1.68
N VAL A 61 -9.47 -4.76 1.35
CA VAL A 61 -8.11 -4.95 0.86
C VAL A 61 -7.17 -4.35 1.88
N LEU A 62 -6.17 -5.13 2.27
CA LEU A 62 -5.12 -4.67 3.16
C LEU A 62 -3.87 -4.44 2.31
N SER A 63 -3.15 -3.36 2.61
CA SER A 63 -1.89 -3.05 1.95
C SER A 63 -0.83 -2.75 3.00
N GLU A 64 0.40 -3.13 2.68
CA GLU A 64 1.60 -2.75 3.42
C GLU A 64 2.53 -2.06 2.42
N LEU A 65 2.89 -0.81 2.68
CA LEU A 65 3.85 -0.06 1.90
C LEU A 65 5.13 0.11 2.71
N LYS A 66 6.24 -0.39 2.17
CA LYS A 66 7.56 -0.30 2.76
C LYS A 66 8.41 0.68 1.97
N ILE A 67 8.96 1.66 2.67
CA ILE A 67 9.70 2.79 2.13
C ILE A 67 11.11 2.71 2.71
N HIS A 68 12.13 2.64 1.87
CA HIS A 68 13.51 2.60 2.32
C HIS A 68 14.15 3.98 2.17
N GLN A 69 14.60 4.59 3.28
CA GLN A 69 15.30 5.88 3.18
C GLN A 69 16.60 5.69 2.39
N GLY A 70 16.75 6.43 1.30
CA GLY A 70 17.90 6.31 0.39
C GLY A 70 17.67 5.42 -0.84
N SER A 71 16.49 4.82 -1.01
CA SER A 71 16.07 4.16 -2.25
C SER A 71 14.79 4.76 -2.78
N SER A 72 14.77 5.05 -4.09
CA SER A 72 13.55 5.46 -4.80
C SER A 72 12.58 4.29 -5.00
N ALA A 73 12.92 3.07 -4.62
CA ALA A 73 12.02 1.91 -4.70
C ALA A 73 11.22 1.74 -3.39
N LEU A 74 9.91 1.67 -3.52
CA LEU A 74 8.97 1.31 -2.46
C LEU A 74 8.46 -0.10 -2.72
N THR A 75 8.31 -0.89 -1.67
CA THR A 75 7.72 -2.22 -1.78
C THR A 75 6.29 -2.16 -1.29
N LEU A 76 5.33 -2.36 -2.19
CA LEU A 76 3.91 -2.43 -1.89
C LEU A 76 3.47 -3.90 -1.86
N SER A 77 3.09 -4.40 -0.68
CA SER A 77 2.48 -5.70 -0.49
C SER A 77 0.97 -5.53 -0.36
N LEU A 78 0.21 -6.17 -1.23
CA LEU A 78 -1.26 -6.12 -1.25
C LEU A 78 -1.82 -7.49 -0.94
N LYS A 79 -2.82 -7.51 -0.04
CA LYS A 79 -3.47 -8.73 0.40
C LYS A 79 -4.98 -8.56 0.37
N SER A 80 -5.65 -9.43 -0.38
CA SER A 80 -7.11 -9.42 -0.51
C SER A 80 -7.65 -10.82 -0.76
N ARG A 81 -8.91 -11.07 -0.41
CA ARG A 81 -9.62 -12.27 -0.88
C ARG A 81 -9.90 -12.24 -2.38
N HIS A 82 -9.85 -11.06 -3.00
CA HIS A 82 -10.12 -10.85 -4.42
C HIS A 82 -8.86 -10.36 -5.13
N VAL A 83 -8.24 -11.24 -5.91
CA VAL A 83 -7.00 -10.96 -6.66
C VAL A 83 -7.18 -9.82 -7.68
N GLN A 84 -8.38 -9.69 -8.27
CA GLN A 84 -8.68 -8.56 -9.17
C GLN A 84 -8.60 -7.19 -8.48
N ALA A 85 -8.96 -7.12 -7.19
CA ALA A 85 -8.84 -5.87 -6.44
C ALA A 85 -7.36 -5.51 -6.17
N ILE A 86 -6.47 -6.51 -6.13
CA ILE A 86 -5.03 -6.32 -5.92
C ILE A 86 -4.40 -5.64 -7.14
N ALA A 87 -4.72 -6.12 -8.35
CA ALA A 87 -4.22 -5.51 -9.59
C ALA A 87 -4.64 -4.04 -9.71
N ASN A 88 -5.93 -3.75 -9.51
CA ASN A 88 -6.45 -2.37 -9.53
C ASN A 88 -5.79 -1.49 -8.46
N MET A 89 -5.54 -2.04 -7.26
CA MET A 89 -4.86 -1.30 -6.20
C MET A 89 -3.44 -0.95 -6.57
N ASN A 90 -2.66 -1.86 -7.14
CA ASN A 90 -1.31 -1.56 -7.59
C ASN A 90 -1.31 -0.38 -8.59
N GLU A 91 -2.20 -0.39 -9.58
CA GLU A 91 -2.32 0.72 -10.53
C GLU A 91 -2.74 2.03 -9.84
N MET A 92 -3.71 1.98 -8.92
CA MET A 92 -4.10 3.16 -8.14
C MET A 92 -2.93 3.73 -7.34
N TYR A 93 -2.15 2.89 -6.67
CA TYR A 93 -0.97 3.33 -5.92
C TYR A 93 0.07 3.97 -6.85
N GLN A 94 0.36 3.36 -8.00
CA GLN A 94 1.25 3.94 -9.00
C GLN A 94 0.76 5.32 -9.46
N ILE A 95 -0.53 5.47 -9.77
CA ILE A 95 -1.12 6.74 -10.21
C ILE A 95 -1.06 7.79 -9.10
N ILE A 96 -1.41 7.43 -7.86
CA ILE A 96 -1.42 8.34 -6.71
C ILE A 96 0.00 8.80 -6.36
N LEU A 97 0.98 7.90 -6.49
CA LEU A 97 2.38 8.19 -6.21
C LEU A 97 3.09 8.92 -7.35
N ASN A 98 2.52 8.88 -8.57
CA ASN A 98 3.06 9.55 -9.75
C ASN A 98 2.34 10.88 -10.11
N ASN A 99 1.11 11.10 -9.60
CA ASN A 99 0.50 12.44 -9.50
C ASN A 99 1.19 13.23 -8.40
#